data_AF-A0A2V7FD05-F1
#
_entry.id   AF-A0A2V7FD05-F1
#
_cell.length_a   1.000
_cell.length_b   1.000
_cell.length_c   1.000
_cell.angle_alpha   90.00
_cell.angle_beta   90.00
_cell.angle_gamma   90.00
#
_symmetry.space_group_name_H-M   'P 1'
#
loop_
_entity.id
_entity.type
_entity.pdbx_description
1 polymer ?
#
loop_
_entity_poly.entity_id
_entity_poly.type
_entity_poly.pdbx_seq_one_letter_code
_entity_poly.pdbx_strand_id
1 'polypeptide(L)'
;MVTRRVPALLAALLALGGCATSIRTAKMGPLPTGPLVTLIVSDDRAVVERECREVPALGPILGCSIWRTVQPDGKTDVKTMKVVRYTDAMPSALALEIDAHELCHVVAALQQIDDPCHVGNGGVVRAGGANVRGMTR
;
A
#
# COMPACT_ATOMS: atom_id res chain seq x y z
N MET A 1 -38.88 -35.20 -27.98
CA MET A 1 -38.34 -33.83 -28.17
C MET A 1 -37.81 -33.34 -26.83
N VAL A 2 -36.48 -33.34 -26.65
CA VAL A 2 -35.85 -32.82 -25.41
C VAL A 2 -35.35 -31.42 -25.71
N THR A 3 -36.04 -30.41 -25.18
CA THR A 3 -35.69 -29.00 -25.30
C THR A 3 -34.45 -28.71 -24.45
N ARG A 4 -33.28 -28.62 -25.10
CA ARG A 4 -32.05 -28.07 -24.51
C ARG A 4 -32.28 -26.60 -24.15
N ARG A 5 -32.40 -26.29 -22.85
CA ARG A 5 -32.40 -24.92 -22.33
C ARG A 5 -31.34 -24.74 -21.24
N VAL A 6 -30.08 -24.70 -21.64
CA VAL A 6 -28.99 -24.13 -20.83
C VAL A 6 -27.97 -23.65 -21.87
N PRO A 7 -27.71 -22.34 -22.04
CA PRO A 7 -26.93 -21.58 -21.04
C PRO A 7 -27.10 -20.04 -21.13
N ALA A 8 -28.20 -19.45 -20.62
CA ALA A 8 -28.23 -18.00 -20.41
C ALA A 8 -27.52 -17.59 -19.10
N LEU A 9 -27.54 -18.49 -18.09
CA LEU A 9 -26.97 -18.23 -16.77
C LEU A 9 -25.43 -18.18 -16.77
N LEU A 10 -24.79 -18.94 -17.67
CA LEU A 10 -23.32 -19.02 -17.72
C LEU A 10 -22.67 -17.74 -18.27
N ALA A 11 -23.37 -17.04 -19.19
CA ALA A 11 -22.88 -15.80 -19.77
C ALA A 11 -22.94 -14.62 -18.80
N ALA A 12 -23.91 -14.62 -17.87
CA ALA A 12 -24.04 -13.57 -16.85
C ALA A 12 -22.97 -13.67 -15.75
N LEU A 13 -22.44 -14.87 -15.46
CA LEU A 13 -21.38 -15.08 -14.47
C LEU A 13 -19.99 -14.62 -14.96
N LEU A 14 -19.76 -14.62 -16.27
CA LEU A 14 -18.50 -14.17 -16.87
C LEU A 14 -18.40 -12.63 -16.99
N ALA A 15 -19.53 -11.92 -16.97
CA ALA A 15 -19.58 -10.46 -17.03
C ALA A 15 -19.30 -9.78 -15.66
N LEU A 16 -19.17 -10.56 -14.58
CA LEU A 16 -18.80 -10.09 -13.24
C LEU A 16 -17.28 -10.06 -13.01
N GLY A 17 -16.47 -10.39 -14.03
CA GLY A 17 -15.04 -10.10 -14.06
C GLY A 17 -14.78 -8.60 -14.27
N GLY A 18 -15.37 -7.75 -13.42
CA GLY A 18 -14.96 -6.36 -13.32
C GLY A 18 -13.46 -6.31 -13.06
N CYS A 19 -12.77 -5.33 -13.66
CA CYS A 19 -11.33 -5.11 -13.49
C CYS A 19 -10.96 -5.34 -12.03
N ALA A 20 -10.12 -6.35 -11.76
CA ALA A 20 -9.67 -6.63 -10.42
C ALA A 20 -8.83 -5.43 -9.96
N THR A 21 -9.48 -4.48 -9.28
CA THR A 21 -8.81 -3.30 -8.77
C THR A 21 -7.81 -3.73 -7.71
N SER A 22 -6.55 -3.37 -7.96
CA SER A 22 -5.42 -3.79 -7.16
C SER A 22 -5.00 -2.63 -6.29
N ILE A 23 -5.00 -2.87 -4.98
CA ILE A 23 -4.42 -1.95 -4.00
C ILE A 23 -3.24 -2.67 -3.35
N ARG A 24 -2.11 -1.97 -3.26
CA ARG A 24 -1.01 -2.38 -2.40
C ARG A 24 -0.73 -1.30 -1.36
N THR A 25 -0.40 -1.73 -0.16
CA THR A 25 -0.08 -0.84 0.95
C THR A 25 1.18 -1.34 1.65
N ALA A 26 2.13 -0.44 1.87
CA ALA A 26 3.29 -0.66 2.70
C ALA A 26 3.27 0.33 3.87
N LYS A 27 3.67 -0.15 5.05
CA LYS A 27 3.72 0.63 6.29
C LYS A 27 5.09 0.43 6.92
N MET A 28 5.77 1.52 7.25
CA MET A 28 7.15 1.49 7.76
C MET A 28 7.33 2.43 8.95
N GLY A 29 8.33 2.12 9.78
CA GLY A 29 8.68 2.88 10.97
C GLY A 29 7.61 2.78 12.06
N PRO A 30 7.44 1.64 12.75
CA PRO A 30 6.45 1.51 13.81
C PRO A 30 6.67 2.55 14.92
N LEU A 31 5.61 3.29 15.26
CA LEU A 31 5.50 4.13 16.45
C LEU A 31 4.32 3.62 17.29
N PRO A 32 4.26 3.95 18.60
CA PRO A 32 3.10 3.68 19.45
C PRO A 32 1.75 4.16 18.87
N THR A 33 1.75 5.24 18.09
CA THR A 33 0.57 5.84 17.47
C THR A 33 0.28 5.33 16.04
N GLY A 34 1.08 4.39 15.53
CA GLY A 34 0.98 3.87 14.16
C GLY A 34 2.29 4.00 13.38
N PRO A 35 2.31 3.70 12.07
CA PRO A 35 3.52 3.79 11.28
C PRO A 35 3.93 5.26 11.02
N LEU A 36 5.22 5.52 10.95
CA LEU A 36 5.80 6.79 10.53
C LEU A 36 5.44 7.07 9.06
N VAL A 37 5.49 6.04 8.22
CA VAL A 37 5.20 6.14 6.79
C VAL A 37 4.16 5.12 6.37
N THR A 38 3.17 5.56 5.60
CA THR A 38 2.23 4.71 4.88
C THR A 38 2.26 5.04 3.39
N LEU A 39 2.54 4.04 2.55
CA LEU A 39 2.53 4.16 1.10
C LEU A 39 1.39 3.31 0.52
N ILE A 40 0.48 3.93 -0.21
CA ILE A 40 -0.67 3.29 -0.86
C ILE A 40 -0.53 3.48 -2.37
N VAL A 41 -0.58 2.38 -3.12
CA VAL A 41 -0.56 2.40 -4.58
C VAL A 41 -1.78 1.65 -5.09
N SER A 42 -2.52 2.26 -6.02
CA SER A 42 -3.80 1.77 -6.51
C SER A 42 -3.96 2.05 -7.99
N ASP A 43 -4.56 1.12 -8.74
CA ASP A 43 -5.09 1.37 -10.10
C ASP A 43 -6.56 1.84 -10.07
N ASP A 44 -7.18 1.85 -8.90
CA ASP A 44 -8.52 2.35 -8.68
C ASP A 44 -8.51 3.82 -8.25
N ARG A 45 -9.13 4.68 -9.06
CA ARG A 45 -9.28 6.12 -8.78
C ARG A 45 -10.16 6.39 -7.57
N ALA A 46 -11.19 5.57 -7.31
CA ALA A 46 -12.06 5.76 -6.16
C ALA A 46 -11.31 5.51 -4.84
N VAL A 47 -10.30 4.62 -4.85
CA VAL A 47 -9.38 4.43 -3.72
C VAL A 47 -8.53 5.68 -3.51
N VAL A 48 -7.94 6.22 -4.57
CA VAL A 48 -7.09 7.42 -4.48
C VAL A 48 -7.90 8.62 -3.98
N GLU A 49 -9.08 8.85 -4.55
CA GLU A 49 -9.99 9.93 -4.13
C GLU A 49 -10.39 9.80 -2.66
N ARG A 50 -10.75 8.60 -2.19
CA ARG A 50 -11.09 8.36 -0.79
C ARG A 50 -9.90 8.61 0.13
N GLU A 51 -8.73 8.10 -0.21
CA GLU A 51 -7.53 8.23 0.62
C GLU A 51 -6.96 9.65 0.63
N CYS A 52 -7.20 10.41 -0.44
CA CYS A 52 -6.74 11.79 -0.63
C CYS A 52 -7.80 12.86 -0.39
N ARG A 53 -8.96 12.51 0.17
CA ARG A 53 -10.10 13.42 0.40
C ARG A 53 -9.76 14.71 1.17
N GLU A 54 -8.65 14.71 1.91
CA GLU A 54 -8.19 15.83 2.73
C GLU A 54 -7.35 16.84 1.93
N VAL A 55 -7.01 16.54 0.68
CA VAL A 55 -6.20 17.40 -0.18
C VAL A 55 -7.10 18.19 -1.14
N PRO A 56 -7.08 19.54 -1.10
CA PRO A 56 -7.79 20.36 -2.07
C PRO A 56 -7.25 20.13 -3.48
N ALA A 57 -8.13 19.83 -4.44
CA ALA A 57 -7.76 19.66 -5.84
C ALA A 57 -8.82 20.24 -6.77
N LEU A 58 -8.38 20.94 -7.82
CA LEU A 58 -9.23 21.42 -8.90
C LEU A 58 -9.19 20.39 -10.06
N GLY A 59 -9.77 19.22 -9.83
CA GLY A 59 -9.85 18.14 -10.81
C GLY A 59 -9.55 16.75 -10.23
N PRO A 60 -9.41 15.73 -11.10
CA PRO A 60 -9.04 14.37 -10.71
C PRO A 60 -7.81 14.29 -9.81
N ILE A 61 -7.93 13.61 -8.68
CA ILE A 61 -6.82 13.35 -7.77
C ILE A 61 -6.12 12.05 -8.21
N LEU A 62 -4.87 12.17 -8.68
CA LEU A 62 -4.03 11.01 -9.03
C LEU A 62 -3.08 10.59 -7.90
N GLY A 63 -3.11 11.31 -6.78
CA GLY A 63 -2.30 11.00 -5.63
C GLY A 63 -2.23 12.15 -4.66
N CYS A 64 -1.64 11.90 -3.50
CA CYS A 64 -1.42 12.90 -2.48
C CYS A 64 -0.26 12.52 -1.57
N SER A 65 0.32 13.53 -0.91
CA SER A 65 1.18 13.38 0.25
C SER A 65 0.55 14.14 1.41
N ILE A 66 0.21 13.44 2.49
CA ILE A 66 -0.46 14.00 3.66
C ILE A 66 0.48 13.84 4.86
N TRP A 67 0.69 14.94 5.58
CA TRP A 67 1.44 14.95 6.82
C TRP A 67 0.49 15.08 8.00
N ARG A 68 0.73 14.31 9.07
CA ARG A 68 -0.03 14.42 10.32
C ARG A 68 0.89 14.44 11.52
N THR A 69 0.72 15.42 12.40
CA THR A 69 1.38 15.44 13.70
C THR A 69 0.70 14.43 14.64
N VAL A 70 1.51 13.63 15.30
CA VAL A 70 1.13 12.69 16.37
C VAL A 70 2.10 12.88 17.54
N GLN A 71 1.73 12.40 18.72
CA GLN A 71 2.60 12.42 19.91
C GLN A 71 2.78 11.00 20.43
N PRO A 72 3.79 10.24 19.94
CA PRO A 72 3.94 8.83 20.27
C PRO A 72 4.20 8.55 21.75
N ASP A 73 4.85 9.50 22.44
CA ASP A 73 5.16 9.50 23.87
C ASP A 73 4.24 10.44 24.69
N GLY A 74 3.24 11.06 24.04
CA GLY A 74 2.37 12.08 24.62
C GLY A 74 3.01 13.45 24.88
N LYS A 75 4.24 13.68 24.40
CA LYS A 75 5.00 14.92 24.66
C LYS A 75 5.67 15.51 23.42
N THR A 76 6.21 14.64 22.57
CA THR A 76 7.02 15.00 21.40
C THR A 76 6.17 14.94 20.15
N ASP A 77 6.10 16.05 19.42
CA ASP A 77 5.45 16.09 18.13
C ASP A 77 6.30 15.36 17.08
N VAL A 78 5.71 14.32 16.49
CA VAL A 78 6.26 13.59 15.34
C VAL A 78 5.30 13.71 14.17
N LYS A 79 5.80 14.04 12.98
CA LYS A 79 5.04 14.06 11.74
C LYS A 79 5.12 12.71 11.05
N THR A 80 3.96 12.07 10.90
CA THR A 80 3.78 10.89 10.05
C THR A 80 3.45 11.32 8.62
N MET A 81 3.82 10.49 7.64
CA MET A 81 3.59 10.75 6.22
C MET A 81 2.74 9.63 5.60
N LYS A 82 1.64 10.00 4.94
CA LYS A 82 0.88 9.12 4.05
C LYS A 82 1.07 9.56 2.61
N VAL A 83 1.54 8.66 1.76
CA VAL A 83 1.63 8.87 0.31
C VAL A 83 0.66 7.93 -0.39
N VAL A 84 -0.13 8.48 -1.30
CA VAL A 84 -1.09 7.73 -2.11
C VAL A 84 -0.77 8.03 -3.58
N ARG A 85 -0.69 7.00 -4.42
CA ARG A 85 -0.39 7.15 -5.85
C ARG A 85 -1.32 6.28 -6.68
N TYR A 86 -1.94 6.89 -7.69
CA TYR A 86 -2.52 6.17 -8.81
C TYR A 86 -1.41 5.55 -9.67
N THR A 87 -1.62 4.36 -10.20
CA THR A 87 -0.74 3.77 -11.23
C THR A 87 -1.53 2.89 -12.18
N ASP A 88 -1.18 2.89 -13.46
CA ASP A 88 -1.66 1.92 -14.44
C ASP A 88 -0.85 0.61 -14.43
N ALA A 89 0.29 0.60 -13.72
CA ALA A 89 1.19 -0.55 -13.59
C ALA A 89 1.54 -0.76 -12.12
N MET A 90 0.94 -1.77 -11.49
CA MET A 90 1.12 -2.06 -10.08
C MET A 90 2.57 -2.51 -9.79
N PRO A 91 3.30 -1.87 -8.84
CA PRO A 91 4.61 -2.35 -8.44
C PRO A 91 4.54 -3.75 -7.84
N SER A 92 5.67 -4.46 -7.87
CA SER A 92 5.81 -5.69 -7.08
C SER A 92 5.69 -5.37 -5.58
N ALA A 93 5.31 -6.37 -4.78
CA ALA A 93 5.24 -6.20 -3.33
C ALA A 93 6.60 -5.77 -2.74
N LEU A 94 7.68 -6.38 -3.23
CA LEU A 94 9.06 -6.07 -2.84
C LEU A 94 9.44 -4.63 -3.18
N ALA A 95 9.15 -4.16 -4.39
CA ALA A 95 9.48 -2.79 -4.78
C ALA A 95 8.74 -1.77 -3.91
N LEU A 96 7.45 -2.01 -3.61
CA LEU A 96 6.68 -1.15 -2.73
C LEU A 96 7.25 -1.10 -1.30
N GLU A 97 7.71 -2.25 -0.80
CA GLU A 97 8.32 -2.37 0.52
C GLU A 97 9.63 -1.58 0.61
N ILE A 98 10.49 -1.69 -0.39
CA ILE A 98 11.74 -0.91 -0.51
C ILE A 98 11.43 0.59 -0.56
N ASP A 99 10.51 1.02 -1.41
CA ASP A 99 10.14 2.43 -1.53
C ASP A 99 9.63 3.01 -0.20
N ALA A 100 8.80 2.24 0.52
CA ALA A 100 8.33 2.67 1.83
C ALA A 100 9.44 2.69 2.90
N HIS A 101 10.41 1.79 2.80
CA HIS A 101 11.57 1.72 3.69
C HIS A 101 12.48 2.93 3.51
N GLU A 102 12.87 3.25 2.27
CA GLU A 102 13.69 4.42 1.98
C GLU A 102 12.96 5.73 2.29
N LEU A 103 11.65 5.79 2.03
CA LEU A 103 10.84 6.94 2.42
C LEU A 103 10.80 7.12 3.95
N CYS A 104 10.77 6.03 4.71
CA CYS A 104 10.84 6.07 6.17
C CYS A 104 12.16 6.72 6.64
N HIS A 105 13.30 6.36 6.05
CA HIS A 105 14.60 6.98 6.37
C HIS A 105 14.59 8.49 6.11
N VAL A 106 14.06 8.90 4.97
CA VAL A 106 13.94 10.34 4.63
C VAL A 106 13.06 11.06 5.67
N VAL A 107 11.91 10.50 6.02
CA VAL A 107 10.97 11.12 6.96
C VAL A 107 11.53 11.18 8.38
N ALA A 108 12.26 10.15 8.82
CA ALA A 108 12.94 10.15 10.12
C ALA A 108 14.07 11.19 10.15
N ALA A 109 14.91 11.24 9.12
CA ALA A 109 16.03 12.17 9.02
C ALA A 109 15.58 13.64 9.00
N LEU A 110 14.50 13.97 8.28
CA LEU A 110 13.94 15.33 8.23
C LEU A 110 13.48 15.85 9.60
N GLN A 111 13.20 14.95 10.53
CA GLN A 111 12.69 15.27 11.86
C GLN A 111 13.70 15.03 12.98
N GLN A 112 14.87 14.48 12.63
CA GLN A 112 15.95 14.15 13.58
C GLN A 112 15.48 13.22 14.70
N ILE A 113 14.61 12.25 14.39
CA ILE A 113 14.18 11.21 15.33
C ILE A 113 15.02 9.94 15.16
N ASP A 114 15.03 9.09 16.20
CA ASP A 114 15.61 7.75 16.10
C ASP A 114 15.01 7.00 14.92
N ASP A 115 15.84 6.26 14.18
CA ASP A 115 15.46 5.50 13.00
C ASP A 115 14.48 4.36 13.38
N PRO A 116 13.18 4.51 13.13
CA PRO A 116 12.21 3.48 13.45
C PRO A 116 12.12 2.44 12.33
N CYS A 117 12.76 2.68 11.17
CA CYS A 117 12.60 1.91 9.93
C CYS A 117 13.27 0.53 10.02
N HIS A 118 14.23 0.39 10.93
CA HIS A 118 14.92 -0.87 11.24
C HIS A 118 14.41 -1.59 12.50
N VAL A 119 13.37 -1.08 13.18
CA VAL A 119 12.83 -1.74 14.37
C VAL A 119 12.14 -3.06 13.97
N GLY A 120 12.59 -4.18 14.54
CA GLY A 120 12.08 -5.52 14.23
C GLY A 120 12.99 -6.30 13.28
N ASN A 121 12.50 -6.64 12.07
CA ASN A 121 13.26 -7.43 11.07
C ASN A 121 14.39 -6.63 10.38
N GLY A 122 14.76 -5.45 10.89
CA GLY A 122 15.96 -4.72 10.45
C GLY A 122 16.00 -4.32 8.97
N GLY A 123 14.85 -4.12 8.31
CA GLY A 123 14.82 -3.87 6.85
C GLY A 123 15.13 -5.10 5.98
N VAL A 124 15.20 -6.30 6.57
CA VAL A 124 15.40 -7.54 5.80
C VAL A 124 14.10 -7.89 5.07
N VAL A 125 14.04 -7.65 3.77
CA VAL A 125 12.90 -8.13 2.99
C VAL A 125 12.94 -9.66 2.95
N ARG A 126 11.95 -10.33 3.54
CA ARG A 126 11.80 -11.78 3.40
C ARG A 126 11.41 -12.06 1.96
N ALA A 127 12.41 -12.37 1.12
CA ALA A 127 12.17 -12.97 -0.18
C ALA A 127 11.19 -14.13 0.04
N GLY A 128 10.05 -14.07 -0.65
CA GLY A 128 8.92 -14.96 -0.44
C GLY A 128 9.37 -16.41 -0.32
N GLY A 129 8.77 -17.14 0.62
CA GLY A 129 9.05 -18.56 0.85
C GLY A 129 9.00 -19.32 -0.46
N ALA A 130 10.17 -19.50 -1.07
CA ALA A 130 10.37 -20.50 -2.08
C ALA A 130 10.01 -21.81 -1.39
N ASN A 131 8.96 -22.44 -1.89
CA ASN A 131 8.58 -23.78 -1.52
C ASN A 131 9.73 -24.68 -1.99
N VAL A 132 10.80 -24.78 -1.20
CA VAL A 132 11.90 -25.72 -1.40
C VAL A 132 11.38 -27.08 -0.95
N ARG A 133 10.39 -27.58 -1.67
CA ARG A 133 9.97 -28.97 -1.63
C ARG A 133 10.44 -29.59 -2.94
N GLY A 134 11.59 -30.25 -2.87
CA GLY A 134 12.01 -31.21 -3.89
C GLY A 134 13.26 -30.83 -4.67
N MET A 135 14.41 -30.72 -4.00
CA MET A 135 15.67 -31.18 -4.60
C MET A 135 16.32 -32.13 -3.59
N THR A 136 15.97 -33.40 -3.72
CA THR A 136 16.70 -34.51 -3.13
C THR A 136 18.12 -34.52 -3.68
N ARG A 137 19.08 -34.74 -2.78
CA ARG A 137 20.48 -35.04 -3.08
C ARG A 137 20.63 -36.28 -3.97
#